data_AF-A0A6J4XE06-F1
#
_entry.id   AF-A0A6J4XE06-F1
#
_cell.length_a   1.000
_cell.length_b   1.000
_cell.length_c   1.000
_cell.angle_alpha   90.00
_cell.angle_beta   90.00
_cell.angle_gamma   90.00
#
_symmetry.space_group_name_H-M   'P 1'
#
loop_
_entity.id
_entity.type
_entity.pdbx_description
1 polymer ?
#
loop_
_entity_poly.entity_id
_entity_poly.type
_entity_poly.pdbx_seq_one_letter_code
_entity_poly.pdbx_strand_id
1 'polypeptide(L)' 'GTTLIHPDPVVADAWNTAVFVLGPEKGLKWVEKIAAMETIMVTPAGDIMYSNGLKNALHVLEAQ' A
#
# COMPACT_ATOMS: atom_id res chain seq x y z
N GLY A 1 7.94 4.30 -3.09
CA GLY A 1 6.71 5.13 -3.04
C GLY A 1 5.53 4.31 -2.55
N THR A 2 4.38 4.93 -2.33
CA THR A 2 3.16 4.26 -1.84
C THR A 2 2.00 4.50 -2.79
N THR A 3 1.13 3.52 -2.93
CA THR A 3 -0.14 3.60 -3.64
C THR A 3 -1.20 2.97 -2.74
N LEU A 4 -2.35 3.62 -2.63
CA LEU A 4 -3.41 3.21 -1.72
C LEU A 4 -4.74 3.11 -2.48
N ILE A 5 -5.50 2.06 -2.18
CA ILE A 5 -6.77 1.73 -2.82
C ILE A 5 -7.84 1.73 -1.73
N HIS A 6 -8.91 2.49 -1.94
CA HIS A 6 -10.07 2.55 -1.05
C HIS A 6 -11.30 3.05 -1.84
N PRO A 7 -12.55 2.65 -1.50
CA PRO A 7 -13.75 3.10 -2.22
C PRO A 7 -13.98 4.61 -2.19
N ASP A 8 -13.55 5.27 -1.12
CA ASP A 8 -13.55 6.72 -0.99
C ASP A 8 -12.16 7.29 -1.36
N PRO A 9 -12.04 8.11 -2.42
CA PRO A 9 -10.77 8.65 -2.88
C PRO A 9 -10.16 9.70 -1.94
N VAL A 10 -10.96 10.43 -1.18
CA VAL A 10 -10.47 11.41 -0.19
C VAL A 10 -9.81 10.68 0.97
N VAL A 11 -10.44 9.59 1.42
CA VAL A 11 -9.84 8.70 2.42
C VAL A 11 -8.55 8.07 1.87
N ALA A 12 -8.55 7.65 0.60
CA ALA A 12 -7.37 7.07 -0.03
C ALA A 12 -6.18 8.02 -0.02
N ASP A 13 -6.38 9.27 -0.43
CA ASP A 13 -5.32 10.29 -0.51
C ASP A 13 -4.75 10.67 0.88
N ALA A 14 -5.64 10.88 1.85
CA ALA A 14 -5.25 11.17 3.23
C ALA A 14 -4.42 10.04 3.84
N TRP A 15 -4.86 8.79 3.68
CA TRP A 15 -4.12 7.64 4.19
C TRP A 15 -2.85 7.36 3.41
N ASN A 16 -2.80 7.62 2.10
CA ASN A 16 -1.59 7.43 1.32
C ASN A 16 -0.45 8.31 1.87
N THR A 17 -0.76 9.57 2.22
CA THR A 17 0.17 10.47 2.89
C THR A 17 0.57 9.96 4.28
N ALA A 18 -0.40 9.53 5.09
CA ALA A 18 -0.13 9.02 6.43
C ALA A 18 0.76 7.77 6.41
N VAL A 19 0.47 6.80 5.53
CA VAL A 19 1.25 5.57 5.35
C VAL A 19 2.67 5.88 4.87
N PHE A 20 2.84 6.82 3.93
CA PHE A 20 4.15 7.27 3.48
C PHE A 20 5.00 7.82 4.64
N VAL A 21 4.42 8.66 5.50
CA VAL A 21 5.10 9.23 6.68
C VAL A 21 5.41 8.18 7.74
N LEU A 22 4.50 7.24 7.98
CA LEU A 22 4.69 6.17 8.96
C LEU A 22 5.79 5.16 8.56
N GLY A 23 6.07 5.06 7.26
CA GLY A 23 6.96 4.06 6.69
C GLY A 23 6.27 2.70 6.50
N PRO A 24 6.91 1.79 5.74
CA PRO A 24 6.23 0.64 5.16
C PRO A 24 5.72 -0.37 6.20
N GLU A 25 6.49 -0.69 7.23
CA GLU A 25 6.08 -1.69 8.24
C GLU A 25 4.92 -1.20 9.11
N LYS A 26 5.00 0.04 9.61
CA LYS A 26 3.96 0.63 10.46
C LYS A 26 2.72 0.96 9.65
N GLY A 27 2.90 1.48 8.44
CA GLY A 27 1.83 1.75 7.50
C GLY A 27 1.03 0.49 7.15
N LEU A 28 1.72 -0.60 6.79
CA LEU A 28 1.06 -1.87 6.48
C LEU A 28 0.21 -2.38 7.66
N LYS A 29 0.74 -2.32 8.89
CA LYS A 29 0.00 -2.72 10.10
C LYS A 29 -1.27 -1.90 10.34
N TRP A 30 -1.33 -0.65 9.87
CA TRP A 30 -2.55 0.16 9.93
C TRP A 30 -3.52 -0.20 8.82
N VAL A 31 -3.03 -0.35 7.59
CA VAL A 31 -3.85 -0.74 6.43
C VAL A 31 -4.58 -2.05 6.70
N GLU A 32 -3.91 -3.06 7.25
CA GLU A 32 -4.51 -4.37 7.60
C GLU A 32 -5.66 -4.29 8.63
N LYS A 33 -5.84 -3.16 9.31
CA LYS A 33 -6.92 -2.95 10.29
C LYS A 33 -8.09 -2.16 9.74
N ILE A 34 -7.96 -1.57 8.56
CA ILE A 34 -8.96 -0.69 7.96
C ILE A 34 -9.68 -1.47 6.87
N ALA A 35 -11.00 -1.62 7.03
CA ALA A 35 -11.81 -2.35 6.07
C ALA A 35 -11.74 -1.72 4.67
N ALA A 36 -11.65 -2.57 3.64
CA ALA A 36 -11.60 -2.17 2.24
C ALA A 36 -10.41 -1.25 1.86
N MET A 37 -9.35 -1.23 2.67
CA MET A 37 -8.12 -0.50 2.38
C MET A 37 -7.01 -1.46 1.95
N GLU A 38 -6.41 -1.19 0.80
CA GLU A 38 -5.27 -1.94 0.30
C GLU A 38 -4.13 -0.99 -0.04
N THR A 39 -2.89 -1.47 0.01
CA THR A 39 -1.72 -0.67 -0.33
C THR A 39 -0.66 -1.48 -1.06
N ILE A 40 0.08 -0.80 -1.95
CA ILE A 40 1.32 -1.28 -2.55
C ILE A 40 2.40 -0.24 -2.21
N MET A 41 3.54 -0.72 -1.75
CA MET A 41 4.67 0.11 -1.35
C MET A 41 5.94 -0.44 -1.97
N VAL A 42 6.78 0.45 -2.50
CA VAL A 42 8.10 0.12 -3.06
C VAL A 42 9.15 0.81 -2.20
N THR A 43 10.04 0.04 -1.58
CA THR A 43 11.13 0.55 -0.74
C THR A 43 12.26 1.14 -1.60
N PRO A 44 13.18 1.92 -1.02
CA PRO A 44 14.38 2.37 -1.74
C PRO A 44 15.27 1.23 -2.24
N ALA A 45 15.20 0.05 -1.62
CA ALA A 45 15.92 -1.15 -2.06
C ALA A 45 15.22 -1.89 -3.22
N GLY A 46 14.02 -1.45 -3.61
CA GLY A 46 13.21 -2.09 -4.65
C GLY A 46 12.26 -3.16 -4.14
N ASP A 47 12.21 -3.42 -2.82
CA ASP A 47 11.28 -4.40 -2.25
C ASP A 47 9.83 -3.94 -2.42
N ILE A 48 8.97 -4.84 -2.86
CA ILE A 48 7.53 -4.60 -2.98
C ILE A 48 6.84 -5.18 -1.75
N MET A 49 6.19 -4.31 -0.98
CA MET A 49 5.35 -4.67 0.16
C MET A 49 3.91 -4.31 -0.15
N TYR A 50 2.97 -5.18 0.19
CA TYR A 50 1.56 -4.95 -0.11
C TYR A 50 0.65 -5.62 0.91
N SER A 51 -0.59 -5.14 1.00
CA SER A 51 -1.62 -5.67 1.91
C SER A 51 -2.08 -7.07 1.52
N ASN A 52 -2.52 -7.85 2.51
CA ASN A 52 -2.85 -9.26 2.34
C ASN A 52 -3.95 -9.51 1.29
N GLY A 53 -4.88 -8.58 1.10
CA GLY A 53 -5.94 -8.67 0.10
C GLY A 53 -5.41 -8.71 -1.35
N LEU A 54 -4.20 -8.19 -1.60
CA LEU A 54 -3.59 -8.13 -2.93
C LEU A 54 -2.75 -9.36 -3.30
N LYS A 55 -2.54 -10.33 -2.39
CA LYS A 55 -1.69 -11.52 -2.64
C LYS A 55 -2.00 -12.28 -3.93
N ASN A 56 -3.28 -12.36 -4.29
CA ASN A 56 -3.72 -13.09 -5.49
C ASN A 56 -4.14 -12.15 -6.63
N ALA A 57 -3.98 -10.83 -6.47
CA ALA A 57 -4.40 -9.81 -7.41
C ALA A 57 -3.23 -8.97 -7.97
N LEU A 58 -2.03 -9.13 -7.43
CA LEU A 58 -0.83 -8.43 -7.88
C LEU A 58 -0.01 -9.29 -8.84
N HIS A 59 0.30 -8.74 -10.02
CA HIS A 59 1.26 -9.29 -10.96
C HIS A 59 2.38 -8.28 -11.18
N VAL A 60 3.61 -8.65 -10.82
CA VAL A 60 4.78 -7.78 -10.99
C VAL A 60 5.33 -7.98 -12.40
N LEU A 61 5.48 -6.88 -13.13
CA LEU A 61 6.12 -6.87 -14.45
C LEU A 61 7.58 -6.44 -14.28
N GLU A 62 8.51 -7.29 -14.73
CA GLU A 62 9.91 -6.92 -14.81
C GLU A 62 10.14 -6.02 -16.03
N ALA A 63 10.90 -4.93 -15.85
CA ALA A 63 11.34 -4.11 -16.97
C ALA A 63 12.41 -4.87 -17.77
N GLN A 64 12.26 -4.89 -19.10
CA GLN A 64 13.26 -5.45 -20.02
C GLN A 64 14.49 -4.57 -20.13
#